data_AF-A0A8X6GXL7-F1
#
_entry.id   AF-A0A8X6GXL7-F1
#
_cell.length_a   1.000
_cell.length_b   1.000
_cell.length_c   1.000
_cell.angle_alpha   90.00
_cell.angle_beta   90.00
_cell.angle_gamma   90.00
#
_symmetry.space_group_name_H-M   'P 1'
#
loop_
_entity.id
_entity.type
_entity.pdbx_description
1 polymer ?
#
loop_
_entity_poly.entity_id
_entity_poly.type
_entity_poly.pdbx_seq_one_letter_code
_entity_poly.pdbx_strand_id
1 'polypeptide(L)'
;MALQSPSQIDSDELTLNKLKRKRGCLRGAVTKQITKIESDILKPDITVEDLEESIDLLTERGEELKLIDSQIERLIQVYQIEVEFESMEEYKEKNNQNAIQNTKINSKN
;
A
#
# COMPACT_ATOMS: atom_id res chain seq x y z
N MET A 1 -22.20 1.45 3.39
CA MET A 1 -20.81 1.33 3.87
C MET A 1 -20.54 2.56 4.74
N ALA A 2 -20.01 2.38 5.94
CA ALA A 2 -19.68 3.50 6.82
C ALA A 2 -18.35 4.12 6.38
N LEU A 3 -18.28 5.45 6.33
CA LEU A 3 -17.02 6.20 6.24
C LEU A 3 -16.10 5.78 7.38
N GLN A 4 -14.81 5.60 7.10
CA GLN A 4 -13.82 5.37 8.14
C GLN A 4 -13.80 6.55 9.12
N SER A 5 -13.79 6.26 10.41
CA SER A 5 -13.62 7.30 11.44
C SER A 5 -12.20 7.92 11.34
N PRO A 6 -12.00 9.19 11.73
CA PRO A 6 -10.67 9.83 11.73
C PRO A 6 -9.58 9.01 12.45
N SER A 7 -9.93 8.29 13.52
CA SER A 7 -9.03 7.38 14.23
C SER A 7 -8.57 6.17 13.42
N GLN A 8 -9.34 5.77 12.41
CA GLN A 8 -9.03 4.66 11.52
C GLN A 8 -8.05 5.10 10.41
N ILE A 9 -8.20 6.32 9.90
CA ILE A 9 -7.29 6.94 8.93
C ILE A 9 -5.87 7.08 9.53
N ASP A 10 -5.77 7.61 10.76
CA ASP A 10 -4.48 7.73 11.47
C ASP A 10 -3.81 6.35 11.72
N SER A 11 -4.63 5.32 11.95
CA SER A 11 -4.17 3.94 12.12
C SER A 11 -3.65 3.33 10.81
N ASP A 12 -4.33 3.61 9.70
CA ASP A 12 -3.98 3.10 8.38
C ASP A 12 -2.73 3.81 7.82
N GLU A 13 -2.55 5.10 8.08
CA GLU A 13 -1.32 5.84 7.74
C GLU A 13 -0.12 5.31 8.55
N LEU A 14 -0.29 5.07 9.85
CA LEU A 14 0.74 4.46 10.68
C LEU A 14 1.14 3.07 10.16
N THR A 15 0.15 2.28 9.74
CA THR A 15 0.34 0.94 9.18
C THR A 15 1.09 1.01 7.85
N LEU A 16 0.70 1.91 6.94
CA LEU A 16 1.36 2.14 5.67
C LEU A 16 2.84 2.54 5.86
N ASN A 17 3.12 3.42 6.83
CA ASN A 17 4.48 3.84 7.16
C ASN A 17 5.34 2.68 7.70
N LYS A 18 4.76 1.80 8.54
CA LYS A 18 5.44 0.58 9.01
C LYS A 18 5.75 -0.37 7.85
N LEU A 19 4.79 -0.59 6.94
CA LEU A 19 4.97 -1.44 5.76
C LEU A 19 6.05 -0.88 4.82
N LYS A 20 6.06 0.44 4.56
CA LYS A 20 7.10 1.09 3.75
C LYS A 20 8.50 0.89 4.34
N ARG A 21 8.65 0.98 5.66
CA ARG A 21 9.93 0.70 6.36
C ARG A 21 10.32 -0.77 6.22
N LYS A 22 9.38 -1.70 6.48
CA LYS A 22 9.61 -3.14 6.34
C LYS A 22 10.05 -3.50 4.91
N ARG A 23 9.37 -2.94 3.90
CA ARG A 23 9.74 -3.07 2.48
C ARG A 23 11.18 -2.62 2.22
N GLY A 24 11.57 -1.47 2.76
CA GLY A 24 12.94 -0.95 2.62
C GLY A 24 13.99 -1.91 3.17
N CYS A 25 13.76 -2.44 4.37
CA CYS A 25 14.64 -3.44 4.98
C CYS A 25 14.71 -4.73 4.16
N LEU A 26 13.56 -5.26 3.73
CA LEU A 26 13.49 -6.50 2.98
C LEU A 26 14.12 -6.39 1.60
N ARG A 27 13.88 -5.28 0.89
CA ARG A 27 14.58 -4.99 -0.38
C ARG A 27 16.09 -4.97 -0.19
N GLY A 28 16.57 -4.37 0.90
CA GLY A 28 17.99 -4.40 1.25
C GLY A 28 18.51 -5.82 1.52
N ALA A 29 17.72 -6.66 2.18
CA ALA A 29 18.07 -8.08 2.41
C ALA A 29 18.10 -8.88 1.11
N VAL A 30 17.12 -8.69 0.21
CA VAL A 30 17.08 -9.29 -1.13
C VAL A 30 18.32 -8.89 -1.93
N THR A 31 18.66 -7.60 -1.99
CA THR A 31 19.86 -7.13 -2.69
C THR A 31 21.13 -7.77 -2.13
N LYS A 32 21.28 -7.84 -0.80
CA LYS A 32 22.43 -8.52 -0.17
C LYS A 32 22.50 -10.00 -0.54
N GLN A 33 21.36 -10.68 -0.59
CA GLN A 33 21.30 -12.09 -0.96
C GLN A 33 21.71 -12.30 -2.42
N ILE A 34 21.23 -11.44 -3.34
CA ILE A 34 21.65 -11.46 -4.75
C ILE A 34 23.17 -11.29 -4.85
N THR A 35 23.72 -10.26 -4.20
CA THR A 35 25.17 -10.02 -4.22
C THR A 35 25.97 -11.18 -3.60
N LYS A 36 25.43 -11.83 -2.56
CA LYS A 36 26.04 -13.04 -1.99
C LYS A 36 26.08 -14.17 -3.02
N ILE A 37 24.96 -14.45 -3.69
CA ILE A 37 24.89 -15.48 -4.75
C ILE A 37 25.86 -15.17 -5.89
N GLU A 38 25.88 -13.92 -6.37
CA GLU A 38 26.81 -13.46 -7.42
C GLU A 38 28.28 -13.65 -7.02
N SER A 39 28.61 -13.49 -5.73
CA SER A 39 29.95 -13.77 -5.23
C SER A 39 30.22 -15.27 -5.05
N ASP A 40 29.22 -16.04 -4.62
CA ASP A 40 29.35 -17.46 -4.31
C ASP A 40 29.58 -18.28 -5.58
N ILE A 41 28.90 -17.95 -6.70
CA ILE A 41 29.10 -18.64 -8.00
C ILE A 41 30.52 -18.51 -8.57
N LEU A 42 31.31 -17.54 -8.09
CA LEU A 42 32.69 -17.33 -8.51
C LEU A 42 33.69 -18.11 -7.65
N LYS A 43 33.24 -18.72 -6.55
CA LYS A 43 34.11 -19.46 -5.64
C LYS A 43 34.40 -20.85 -6.21
N PRO A 44 35.66 -21.32 -6.16
CA PRO A 44 36.04 -22.62 -6.71
C PRO A 44 35.52 -23.82 -5.91
N ASP A 45 35.11 -23.60 -4.66
CA ASP A 45 34.66 -24.61 -3.69
C ASP A 45 33.15 -24.59 -3.45
N ILE A 46 32.39 -23.78 -4.19
CA ILE A 46 30.93 -23.72 -4.03
C ILE A 46 30.28 -25.01 -4.51
N THR A 47 29.35 -25.54 -3.72
CA THR A 47 28.56 -26.71 -4.09
C THR A 47 27.22 -26.30 -4.72
N VAL A 48 26.56 -27.26 -5.38
CA VAL A 48 25.20 -27.03 -5.91
C VAL A 48 24.24 -26.81 -4.76
N GLU A 49 24.37 -27.60 -3.69
CA GLU A 49 23.56 -27.50 -2.48
C GLU A 49 23.66 -26.11 -1.82
N ASP A 50 24.86 -25.53 -1.73
CA ASP A 50 25.05 -24.16 -1.19
C ASP A 50 24.30 -23.08 -2.01
N LEU A 51 24.26 -23.27 -3.33
CA LEU A 51 23.58 -22.38 -4.25
C LEU A 51 22.06 -22.57 -4.18
N GLU A 52 21.58 -23.81 -4.10
CA GLU A 52 20.15 -24.12 -3.92
C GLU A 52 19.60 -23.50 -2.63
N GLU A 53 20.27 -23.68 -1.49
CA GLU A 53 19.87 -23.05 -0.23
C GLU A 53 19.83 -21.51 -0.35
N SER A 54 20.81 -20.94 -1.04
CA SER A 54 20.88 -19.49 -1.23
C SER A 54 19.77 -18.97 -2.16
N ILE A 55 19.36 -19.76 -3.16
CA ILE A 55 18.26 -19.44 -4.10
C ILE A 55 16.89 -19.62 -3.43
N ASP A 56 16.70 -20.65 -2.62
CA ASP A 56 15.46 -20.86 -1.86
C ASP A 56 15.22 -19.69 -0.92
N LEU A 57 16.26 -19.26 -0.21
CA LEU A 57 16.20 -18.11 0.67
C LEU A 57 15.95 -16.79 -0.08
N LEU A 58 16.50 -16.64 -1.30
CA LEU A 58 16.19 -15.50 -2.16
C LEU A 58 14.73 -15.51 -2.60
N THR A 59 14.21 -16.68 -2.95
CA THR A 59 12.82 -16.88 -3.38
C THR A 59 11.86 -16.53 -2.26
N GLU A 60 12.05 -17.07 -1.05
CA GLU A 60 11.22 -16.77 0.12
C GLU A 60 11.16 -15.25 0.39
N ARG A 61 12.32 -14.59 0.41
CA ARG A 61 12.38 -13.13 0.61
C ARG A 61 11.74 -12.35 -0.52
N GLY A 62 11.84 -12.85 -1.75
CA GLY A 62 11.18 -12.29 -2.92
C GLY A 62 9.66 -12.38 -2.82
N GLU A 63 9.13 -13.49 -2.33
CA GLU A 63 7.70 -13.67 -2.07
C GLU A 63 7.20 -12.78 -0.94
N GLU A 64 7.95 -12.68 0.16
CA GLU A 64 7.62 -11.75 1.25
C GLU A 64 7.60 -10.29 0.74
N LEU A 65 8.52 -9.92 -0.16
CA LEU A 65 8.58 -8.58 -0.73
C LEU A 65 7.36 -8.29 -1.60
N LYS A 66 6.96 -9.23 -2.46
CA LYS A 66 5.73 -9.15 -3.25
C LYS A 66 4.51 -8.96 -2.36
N LEU A 67 4.41 -9.72 -1.27
CA LEU A 67 3.31 -9.62 -0.33
C LEU A 67 3.21 -8.22 0.30
N ILE A 68 4.35 -7.67 0.74
CA ILE A 68 4.39 -6.31 1.32
C ILE A 68 4.00 -5.27 0.26
N ASP A 69 4.48 -5.39 -0.97
CA ASP A 69 4.10 -4.46 -2.05
C ASP A 69 2.60 -4.52 -2.33
N SER A 70 1.98 -5.70 -2.39
CA SER A 70 0.53 -5.84 -2.53
C SER A 70 -0.25 -5.26 -1.35
N GLN A 71 0.25 -5.38 -0.12
CA GLN A 71 -0.38 -4.77 1.06
C GLN A 71 -0.34 -3.24 0.99
N ILE A 72 0.80 -2.67 0.57
CA ILE A 72 0.95 -1.22 0.37
C ILE A 72 0.02 -0.73 -0.72
N GLU A 73 -0.03 -1.42 -1.86
CA GLU A 73 -0.89 -1.05 -2.98
C GLU A 73 -2.37 -1.04 -2.58
N ARG A 74 -2.83 -2.06 -1.86
CA ARG A 74 -4.21 -2.13 -1.36
C ARG A 74 -4.56 -0.96 -0.45
N LEU A 75 -3.68 -0.60 0.49
CA LEU A 75 -3.94 0.54 1.38
C LEU A 75 -4.02 1.86 0.62
N ILE A 76 -3.18 2.05 -0.40
CA ILE A 76 -3.22 3.25 -1.24
C ILE A 76 -4.54 3.31 -2.05
N GLN A 77 -4.98 2.18 -2.61
CA GLN A 77 -6.24 2.11 -3.36
C GLN A 77 -7.45 2.43 -2.46
N VAL A 78 -7.47 1.89 -1.23
CA VAL A 78 -8.53 2.18 -0.26
C VAL A 78 -8.58 3.68 0.04
N TYR A 79 -7.44 4.30 0.30
CA TYR A 79 -7.35 5.75 0.55
C TYR A 79 -7.89 6.57 -0.63
N GLN A 80 -7.57 6.18 -1.87
CA GLN A 80 -8.08 6.87 -3.07
C GLN A 80 -9.61 6.78 -3.18
N ILE A 81 -10.18 5.59 -2.91
CA ILE A 81 -11.63 5.38 -2.93
C ILE A 81 -12.32 6.26 -1.86
N GLU A 82 -11.73 6.39 -0.69
CA GLU A 82 -12.28 7.22 0.40
C GLU A 82 -12.31 8.69 0.01
N VAL A 83 -11.23 9.21 -0.58
CA VAL A 83 -11.16 10.59 -1.09
C VAL A 83 -12.20 10.86 -2.18
N GLU A 84 -12.40 9.91 -3.10
CA GLU A 84 -13.43 10.00 -4.13
C GLU A 84 -14.84 10.01 -3.53
N PHE A 85 -15.08 9.19 -2.51
CA PHE A 85 -16.37 9.10 -1.82
C PHE A 85 -16.69 10.39 -1.04
N GLU A 86 -15.72 10.96 -0.32
CA GLU A 86 -15.88 12.27 0.36
C GLU A 86 -16.24 13.36 -0.64
N SER A 87 -15.54 13.41 -1.77
CA SER A 87 -15.83 14.37 -2.85
C SER A 87 -17.25 14.20 -3.41
N MET A 88 -17.74 12.96 -3.51
CA MET A 88 -19.09 12.66 -3.99
C MET A 88 -20.16 13.12 -2.98
N GLU A 89 -19.95 12.86 -1.68
CA GLU A 89 -20.88 13.33 -0.64
C GLU A 89 -20.89 14.86 -0.54
N GLU A 90 -19.74 15.53 -0.63
CA GLU A 90 -19.68 16.99 -0.69
C GLU A 90 -20.47 17.57 -1.88
N TYR A 91 -20.35 16.94 -3.05
CA TYR A 91 -21.08 17.36 -4.25
C TYR A 91 -22.60 17.20 -4.07
N LYS A 92 -23.02 16.07 -3.49
CA LYS A 92 -24.43 15.79 -3.19
C LYS A 92 -25.01 16.76 -2.17
N GLU A 93 -24.27 17.07 -1.11
CA GLU A 93 -24.64 18.06 -0.09
C GLU A 93 -24.85 19.45 -0.74
N LYS A 94 -23.88 19.91 -1.56
CA LYS A 94 -23.98 21.19 -2.30
C LYS A 94 -25.21 21.25 -3.20
N ASN A 95 -25.48 20.19 -3.95
CA ASN A 95 -26.66 20.13 -4.82
C ASN A 95 -27.97 20.19 -4.03
N ASN A 96 -28.05 19.49 -2.91
CA ASN A 96 -29.23 19.51 -2.04
C ASN A 96 -29.47 20.92 -1.45
N GLN A 97 -28.41 21.58 -1.00
CA GLN A 97 -28.50 22.96 -0.49
C GLN A 97 -28.96 23.93 -1.58
N ASN A 98 -28.46 23.81 -2.80
CA ASN A 98 -28.89 24.61 -3.95
C ASN A 98 -30.38 24.40 -4.27
N ALA A 99 -30.86 23.15 -4.23
CA ALA A 99 -32.28 22.83 -4.46
C ALA A 99 -33.19 23.47 -3.39
N ILE A 100 -32.76 23.46 -2.13
CA ILE A 100 -33.48 24.09 -1.01
C ILE A 100 -33.51 25.62 -1.15
N GLN A 101 -32.42 26.23 -1.63
CA GLN A 101 -32.38 27.68 -1.86
C GLN A 101 -33.32 28.10 -3.00
N ASN A 102 -33.33 27.35 -4.11
CA ASN A 102 -34.18 27.64 -5.26
C ASN A 102 -35.69 27.52 -4.93
N THR A 103 -36.06 26.55 -4.10
CA THR A 103 -37.47 26.43 -3.63
C THR A 103 -37.87 27.58 -2.71
N LYS A 104 -36.98 28.05 -1.82
CA LYS A 104 -37.24 29.21 -0.94
C LYS A 104 -37.40 30.53 -1.70
N ILE A 105 -36.70 30.69 -2.82
CA ILE A 105 -36.80 31.88 -3.69
C ILE A 105 -38.15 31.87 -4.41
N ASN A 106 -38.54 30.73 -5.00
CA ASN A 106 -39.80 30.60 -5.74
C ASN A 106 -41.05 30.69 -4.85
N SER A 107 -40.95 30.44 -3.54
CA SER A 107 -42.06 30.63 -2.59
C SER A 107 -42.23 32.05 -2.06
N LYS A 108 -41.32 32.98 -2.40
CA LYS A 108 -41.34 34.39 -1.95
C LYS A 108 -41.78 35.37 -3.04
N ASN A 109 -41.97 34.89 -4.26
CA ASN A 109 -42.56 35.62 -5.40
C ASN A 109 -44.02 35.17 -5.60
#